data_AF-A0A3D1ZHC4-F1
#
_entry.id   AF-A0A3D1ZHC4-F1
#
_cell.length_a   1.000
_cell.length_b   1.000
_cell.length_c   1.000
_cell.angle_alpha   90.00
_cell.angle_beta   90.00
_cell.angle_gamma   90.00
#
_symmetry.space_group_name_H-M   'P 1'
#
loop_
_entity.id
_entity.type
_entity.pdbx_description
1 polymer ?
#
loop_
_entity_poly.entity_id
_entity_poly.type
_entity_poly.pdbx_seq_one_letter_code
_entity_poly.pdbx_strand_id
1 'polypeptide(L)' 'MSELEDIEIPARHTWVPDSVPQGAPFNIAQLWSRFADAIRSGERVEPDFDTAVQRHKLLDAILRSSDTGQAQTP' A
#
# COMPACT_ATOMS: atom_id res chain seq x y z
N MET A 1 3.69 1.77 33.61
CA MET A 1 3.06 1.81 32.28
C MET A 1 3.82 2.85 31.49
N SER A 2 4.30 2.53 30.29
CA SER A 2 4.92 3.55 29.43
C SER A 2 3.84 4.45 28.86
N GLU A 3 4.02 5.76 28.93
CA GLU A 3 3.19 6.72 28.20
C GLU A 3 3.59 6.72 26.72
N LEU A 4 2.61 6.99 25.84
CA LEU A 4 2.84 7.18 24.40
C LEU A 4 3.14 8.66 24.16
N GLU A 5 4.11 8.93 23.30
CA GLU A 5 4.48 10.29 22.90
C GLU A 5 4.37 10.43 21.38
N ASP A 6 4.02 11.63 20.93
CA ASP A 6 3.96 11.95 19.51
C ASP A 6 5.37 12.03 18.92
N ILE A 7 5.52 11.50 17.72
CA ILE A 7 6.75 11.64 16.92
C ILE A 7 6.47 12.54 15.72
N GLU A 8 7.39 13.48 15.47
CA GLU A 8 7.37 14.25 14.24
C GLU A 8 7.58 13.29 13.05
N ILE A 9 6.76 13.42 12.01
CA ILE A 9 6.92 12.66 10.76
C ILE A 9 7.89 13.43 9.86
N PRO A 10 9.08 12.89 9.56
CA PRO A 10 10.04 13.58 8.71
C PRO A 10 9.50 13.84 7.29
N ALA A 11 9.76 15.03 6.74
CA ALA A 11 9.31 15.44 5.41
C ALA A 11 9.71 14.47 4.27
N ARG A 12 10.79 13.69 4.45
CA ARG A 12 11.21 12.63 3.51
C ARG A 12 10.18 11.51 3.30
N HIS A 13 9.13 11.45 4.12
CA HIS A 13 8.01 10.51 3.97
C HIS A 13 6.83 11.12 3.19
N THR A 14 6.98 12.33 2.66
CA THR A 14 5.98 13.04 1.85
C THR A 14 6.56 13.36 0.48
N TRP A 15 6.00 12.74 -0.56
CA TRP A 15 6.35 12.85 -1.98
C TRP A 15 5.35 13.70 -2.76
N VAL A 16 4.43 14.39 -2.08
CA VAL A 16 3.37 15.20 -2.69
C VAL A 16 3.38 16.62 -2.12
N PRO A 17 2.91 17.63 -2.89
CA PRO A 17 2.83 19.00 -2.39
C PRO A 17 1.83 19.15 -1.24
N ASP A 18 2.06 20.15 -0.38
CA ASP A 18 1.18 20.49 0.76
C ASP A 18 -0.25 20.89 0.35
N SER A 19 -0.47 21.20 -0.94
CA SER A 19 -1.80 21.47 -1.49
C SER A 19 -2.69 20.23 -1.61
N VAL A 20 -2.14 19.02 -1.49
CA VAL A 20 -2.92 17.78 -1.54
C VAL A 20 -3.73 17.62 -0.24
N PRO A 21 -5.07 17.45 -0.31
CA PRO A 21 -5.89 17.27 0.88
C PRO A 21 -5.48 16.03 1.70
N GLN A 22 -5.47 16.17 3.02
CA GLN A 22 -5.19 15.08 3.96
C GLN A 22 -6.24 13.94 3.86
N GLY A 23 -5.86 12.75 4.34
CA GLY A 23 -6.70 11.56 4.34
C GLY A 23 -6.52 10.69 3.09
N ALA A 24 -7.63 10.14 2.55
CA ALA A 24 -7.57 9.23 1.41
C ALA A 24 -6.90 9.84 0.15
N PRO A 25 -7.14 11.11 -0.23
CA PRO A 25 -6.47 11.72 -1.39
C PRO A 25 -4.95 11.79 -1.22
N PHE A 26 -4.47 12.12 -0.02
CA PHE A 26 -3.04 12.14 0.31
C PHE A 26 -2.38 10.79 0.05
N ASN A 27 -2.96 9.69 0.56
CA ASN A 27 -2.40 8.34 0.38
C ASN A 27 -2.31 7.94 -1.10
N ILE A 28 -3.33 8.27 -1.90
CA ILE A 28 -3.37 7.93 -3.32
C ILE A 28 -2.39 8.80 -4.12
N ALA A 29 -2.29 10.09 -3.81
CA ALA A 29 -1.32 10.98 -4.45
C ALA A 29 0.13 10.55 -4.16
N GLN A 30 0.42 10.15 -2.91
CA GLN A 30 1.72 9.60 -2.50
C GLN A 30 2.08 8.37 -3.35
N LEU A 31 1.12 7.45 -3.54
CA LEU A 31 1.30 6.25 -4.35
C LEU A 31 1.61 6.60 -5.82
N TRP A 32 0.81 7.48 -6.44
CA TRP A 32 1.01 7.88 -7.83
C TRP A 32 2.34 8.60 -8.07
N SER A 33 2.75 9.47 -7.14
CA SER A 33 4.05 10.16 -7.20
C SER A 33 5.20 9.14 -7.25
N ARG A 34 5.18 8.15 -6.34
CA ARG A 34 6.19 7.09 -6.29
C ARG A 34 6.18 6.19 -7.53
N PHE A 35 5.00 5.86 -8.07
CA PHE A 35 4.89 5.08 -9.31
C PHE A 35 5.43 5.83 -10.52
N ALA A 36 5.07 7.11 -10.68
CA ALA A 36 5.57 7.92 -11.78
C ALA A 36 7.09 8.06 -11.74
N ASP A 37 7.67 8.14 -10.54
CA ASP A 37 9.12 8.19 -10.37
C ASP A 37 9.80 6.88 -10.77
N ALA A 38 9.31 5.75 -10.27
CA ALA A 38 9.81 4.42 -10.59
C ALA A 38 9.73 4.08 -12.08
N ILE A 39 8.67 4.51 -12.77
CA ILE A 39 8.55 4.35 -14.23
C ILE A 39 9.66 5.11 -14.96
N ARG A 40 10.04 6.31 -14.48
CA ARG A 40 11.08 7.14 -15.11
C ARG A 40 12.48 6.66 -14.77
N SER A 41 12.73 6.24 -13.54
CA SER A 41 14.05 5.79 -13.07
C SER A 41 14.34 4.32 -13.41
N GLY A 42 13.30 3.52 -13.64
CA GLY A 42 13.41 2.06 -13.75
C GLY A 42 13.65 1.37 -12.39
N GLU A 43 13.57 2.10 -11.29
CA GLU A 43 13.72 1.54 -9.94
C GLU A 43 12.47 0.77 -9.51
N ARG A 44 12.66 -0.19 -8.60
CA ARG A 44 11.55 -0.94 -8.04
C ARG A 44 10.74 -0.08 -7.08
N VAL A 45 9.41 -0.15 -7.20
CA VAL A 45 8.46 0.48 -6.27
C VAL A 45 7.49 -0.56 -5.75
N GLU A 46 7.03 -0.34 -4.52
CA GLU A 46 6.04 -1.19 -3.88
C GLU A 46 4.83 -0.35 -3.41
N PRO A 47 3.60 -0.89 -3.51
CA PRO A 47 3.26 -2.20 -4.07
C PRO A 47 3.39 -2.23 -5.61
N ASP A 48 3.83 -3.36 -6.17
CA ASP A 48 3.88 -3.60 -7.63
C ASP A 48 2.77 -4.54 -8.13
N PHE A 49 2.85 -4.93 -9.41
CA PHE A 49 1.89 -5.85 -10.01
C PHE A 49 1.92 -7.24 -9.35
N ASP A 50 3.10 -7.74 -8.98
CA ASP A 50 3.23 -9.03 -8.30
C ASP A 50 2.56 -8.97 -6.91
N THR A 51 2.68 -7.84 -6.22
CA THR A 51 1.95 -7.58 -4.96
C THR A 51 0.44 -7.66 -5.16
N ALA A 52 -0.08 -7.10 -6.27
CA ALA A 52 -1.49 -7.21 -6.61
C ALA A 52 -1.90 -8.67 -6.90
N VAL A 53 -1.06 -9.45 -7.59
CA VAL A 53 -1.32 -10.89 -7.84
C VAL A 53 -1.39 -11.66 -6.53
N GLN A 54 -0.46 -11.46 -5.61
CA GLN A 54 -0.47 -12.13 -4.30
C GLN A 54 -1.74 -11.79 -3.51
N ARG A 55 -2.16 -10.52 -3.55
CA ARG A 55 -3.41 -10.10 -2.92
C ARG A 55 -4.63 -10.81 -3.50
N HIS A 56 -4.71 -10.95 -4.82
CA HIS A 56 -5.84 -11.64 -5.45
C HIS A 56 -5.84 -13.14 -5.15
N LYS A 57 -4.69 -13.81 -5.16
CA LYS A 57 -4.58 -15.22 -4.74
C LYS A 57 -5.11 -15.47 -3.33
N LEU A 58 -4.77 -14.57 -2.40
CA LEU A 58 -5.28 -14.64 -1.03
C LEU A 58 -6.80 -14.47 -0.98
N LEU A 59 -7.34 -13.48 -1.69
CA LEU A 59 -8.80 -13.27 -1.75
C LEU A 59 -9.52 -14.48 -2.36
N ASP A 60 -8.98 -15.05 -3.43
CA ASP A 60 -9.52 -16.25 -4.06
C ASP A 60 -9.50 -17.46 -3.11
N ALA A 61 -8.44 -17.63 -2.33
CA ALA A 61 -8.35 -18.67 -1.32
C ALA A 61 -9.41 -18.49 -0.21
N ILE A 62 -9.65 -17.25 0.24
CA ILE A 62 -10.70 -16.94 1.22
C ILE A 62 -12.08 -17.27 0.67
N LEU A 63 -12.37 -16.87 -0.58
CA LEU A 63 -13.65 -17.16 -1.24
C LEU A 63 -13.87 -18.66 -1.36
N ARG A 64 -12.88 -19.41 -1.87
CA ARG A 64 -12.95 -20.88 -1.96
C ARG A 64 -13.14 -21.55 -0.59
N SER A 65 -12.51 -21.02 0.46
CA SER A 65 -12.68 -21.55 1.82
C SER A 65 -14.10 -21.36 2.32
N SER A 66 -14.73 -20.22 2.01
CA SER A 66 -16.12 -19.94 2.35
C SER A 66 -17.09 -20.90 1.63
N ASP A 67 -16.86 -21.15 0.34
CA ASP A 67 -17.74 -22.00 -0.47
C ASP A 67 -17.63 -23.49 -0.10
N THR A 68 -16.43 -23.94 0.25
CA THR A 68 -16.15 -25.38 0.49
C THR A 68 -16.18 -25.79 1.95
N GLY A 69 -16.04 -24.83 2.88
CA GLY A 69 -15.80 -25.12 4.29
C GLY A 69 -14.43 -25.75 4.57
N GLN A 70 -13.50 -25.76 3.61
CA GLN A 70 -12.16 -26.34 3.74
C GLN A 70 -11.08 -25.27 3.65
N ALA A 71 -10.03 -25.41 4.46
CA ALA A 71 -8.88 -24.52 4.40
C ALA A 71 -8.23 -24.50 3.01
N GLN A 72 -7.87 -23.31 2.53
CA GLN A 72 -7.23 -23.09 1.23
C GLN A 72 -5.87 -22.45 1.41
N THR A 73 -4.92 -22.77 0.52
CA THR A 73 -3.63 -22.07 0.42
C THR A 73 -3.67 -21.11 -0.76
N PRO A 74 -3.24 -19.83 -0.58
CA PRO A 74 -3.06 -18.87 -1.68
C PRO A 74 -2.03 -19.33 -2.72
#